data_AF-A0A961PA49-F1
#
_entry.id   AF-A0A961PA49-F1
#
_cell.length_a   1.000
_cell.length_b   1.000
_cell.length_c   1.000
_cell.angle_alpha   90.00
_cell.angle_beta   90.00
_cell.angle_gamma   90.00
#
_symmetry.space_group_name_H-M   'P 1'
#
loop_
_entity.id
_entity.type
_entity.pdbx_description
1 polymer ?
#
loop_
_entity_poly.entity_id
_entity_poly.type
_entity_poly.pdbx_seq_one_letter_code
_entity_poly.pdbx_strand_id
1 'polypeptide(L)'
;MSKSYEIAREVFADWGVDTEAAMTALGTIPISMHCWQGDDVVGFEGQSGSSGGGIQATGNHPGRARTPDELRADLEFAYAQIPGKHRLNLHAFYMDTDETPDRDEIEYRHFAPWVDWARAQGIGLDFNPTFFAHAKADDNLTLSHPDEGIREFWIEHGKRSREIAAGIGKALGSPAVNNIWVPDGSKDIPVDRMAARRRLEASLDEMIAAPFDKAHMLDAVESKLFGIG
;
A
#
# COMPACT_ATOMS: atom_id res chain seq x y z
N MET A 1 -33.93 -16.04 10.69
CA MET A 1 -33.89 -15.14 9.52
C MET A 1 -34.98 -14.09 9.70
N SER A 2 -34.71 -12.85 9.30
CA SER A 2 -35.71 -11.77 9.35
C SER A 2 -36.69 -11.94 8.18
N LYS A 3 -37.99 -11.73 8.43
CA LYS A 3 -39.02 -11.64 7.39
C LYS A 3 -38.65 -10.69 6.25
N SER A 4 -37.86 -9.65 6.54
CA SER A 4 -37.41 -8.69 5.53
C SER A 4 -36.46 -9.30 4.50
N TYR A 5 -35.58 -10.23 4.90
CA TYR A 5 -34.64 -10.85 3.96
C TYR A 5 -35.34 -11.85 3.03
N GLU A 6 -36.29 -12.61 3.56
CA GLU A 6 -37.07 -13.57 2.77
C GLU A 6 -37.83 -12.88 1.63
N ILE A 7 -38.49 -11.75 1.92
CA ILE A 7 -39.18 -10.92 0.93
C ILE A 7 -38.19 -10.40 -0.12
N ALA A 8 -37.02 -9.89 0.30
CA ALA A 8 -36.02 -9.39 -0.64
C ALA A 8 -35.52 -10.50 -1.59
N ARG A 9 -35.26 -11.71 -1.06
CA ARG A 9 -34.84 -12.87 -1.84
C ARG A 9 -35.87 -13.22 -2.92
N GLU A 10 -37.17 -13.22 -2.59
CA GLU A 10 -38.23 -13.46 -3.57
C GLU A 10 -38.25 -12.41 -4.68
N VAL A 11 -38.11 -11.13 -4.33
CA VAL A 11 -38.03 -10.03 -5.31
C VAL A 11 -36.83 -10.19 -6.25
N PHE A 12 -35.65 -10.60 -5.75
CA PHE A 12 -34.50 -10.86 -6.61
C PHE A 12 -34.68 -12.11 -7.49
N ALA A 13 -35.37 -13.14 -6.98
CA ALA A 13 -35.65 -14.35 -7.73
C ALA A 13 -36.54 -14.09 -8.97
N ASP A 14 -37.45 -13.10 -8.92
CA ASP A 14 -38.26 -12.68 -10.07
C ASP A 14 -37.40 -12.16 -11.25
N TRP A 15 -36.17 -11.72 -10.98
CA TRP A 15 -35.19 -11.31 -11.99
C TRP A 15 -34.15 -12.40 -12.31
N GLY A 16 -34.33 -13.62 -11.79
CA GLY A 16 -33.40 -14.72 -11.96
C GLY A 16 -32.10 -14.58 -11.16
N VAL A 17 -32.08 -13.77 -10.10
CA VAL A 17 -30.92 -13.57 -9.23
C VAL A 17 -31.02 -14.46 -8.00
N ASP A 18 -30.06 -15.36 -7.83
CA ASP A 18 -29.91 -16.18 -6.62
C ASP A 18 -29.09 -15.42 -5.56
N THR A 19 -29.77 -14.90 -4.54
CA THR A 19 -29.12 -14.13 -3.47
C THR A 19 -28.29 -15.02 -2.54
N GLU A 20 -28.61 -16.29 -2.36
CA GLU A 20 -27.80 -17.20 -1.52
C GLU A 20 -26.46 -17.49 -2.20
N ALA A 21 -26.48 -17.73 -3.52
CA ALA A 21 -25.27 -17.85 -4.31
C ALA A 21 -24.43 -16.55 -4.28
N ALA A 22 -25.08 -15.39 -4.40
CA ALA A 22 -24.41 -14.09 -4.33
C ALA A 22 -23.76 -13.84 -2.96
N MET A 23 -24.47 -14.12 -1.86
CA MET A 23 -23.94 -13.98 -0.51
C MET A 23 -22.79 -14.95 -0.22
N THR A 24 -22.88 -16.18 -0.74
CA THR A 24 -21.79 -17.16 -0.67
C THR A 24 -20.56 -16.67 -1.40
N ALA A 25 -20.72 -16.16 -2.62
CA ALA A 25 -19.63 -15.60 -3.41
C ALA A 25 -18.99 -14.39 -2.71
N LEU A 26 -19.81 -13.46 -2.21
CA LEU A 26 -19.35 -12.27 -1.48
C LEU A 26 -18.47 -12.64 -0.28
N GLY A 27 -18.82 -13.68 0.47
CA GLY A 27 -18.03 -14.15 1.62
C GLY A 27 -16.62 -14.66 1.28
N THR A 28 -16.33 -14.88 0.00
CA THR A 28 -15.01 -15.35 -0.48
C THR A 28 -14.10 -14.24 -1.01
N ILE A 29 -14.64 -13.03 -1.25
CA ILE A 29 -13.91 -11.92 -1.87
C ILE A 29 -13.21 -11.13 -0.74
N PRO A 30 -11.87 -11.14 -0.67
CA PRO A 30 -11.17 -10.36 0.34
C PRO A 30 -11.07 -8.88 -0.06
N ILE A 31 -11.24 -7.98 0.91
CA ILE A 31 -10.99 -6.54 0.72
C ILE A 31 -9.67 -6.16 1.40
N SER A 32 -8.75 -5.56 0.63
CA SER A 32 -7.48 -5.06 1.17
C SER A 32 -7.66 -3.65 1.72
N MET A 33 -7.68 -3.54 3.05
CA MET A 33 -7.84 -2.27 3.76
C MET A 33 -6.50 -1.58 3.92
N HIS A 34 -6.47 -0.27 3.72
CA HIS A 34 -5.24 0.51 3.75
C HIS A 34 -4.86 0.90 5.19
N CYS A 35 -3.60 0.63 5.58
CA CYS A 35 -3.13 0.89 6.94
C CYS A 35 -3.13 2.40 7.29
N TRP A 36 -2.86 3.24 6.30
CA TRP A 36 -2.59 4.67 6.49
C TRP A 36 -3.80 5.52 6.86
N GLN A 37 -5.01 4.94 6.86
CA GLN A 37 -6.17 5.59 7.43
C GLN A 37 -6.07 5.72 8.95
N GLY A 38 -5.39 4.78 9.63
CA GLY A 38 -5.37 4.75 11.09
C GLY A 38 -4.55 5.88 11.73
N ASP A 39 -3.65 6.50 10.98
CA ASP A 39 -2.67 7.46 11.51
C ASP A 39 -2.50 8.72 10.64
N ASP A 40 -3.40 8.99 9.69
CA ASP A 40 -3.31 10.13 8.78
C ASP A 40 -2.07 10.10 7.84
N VAL A 41 -1.62 8.92 7.42
CA VAL A 41 -0.46 8.77 6.51
C VAL A 41 0.85 9.29 7.12
N VAL A 42 1.01 9.16 8.44
CA VAL A 42 2.20 9.62 9.16
C VAL A 42 3.33 8.60 9.06
N GLY A 43 3.02 7.31 9.18
CA GLY A 43 4.00 6.23 9.29
C GLY A 43 4.68 6.19 10.66
N PHE A 44 5.65 5.28 10.79
CA PHE A 44 6.44 5.05 12.01
C PHE A 44 7.93 5.29 11.80
N GLU A 45 8.34 5.71 10.60
CA GLU A 45 9.72 6.14 10.37
C GLU A 45 10.00 7.48 11.09
N GLY A 46 11.18 7.59 11.71
CA GLY A 46 11.58 8.81 12.43
C GLY A 46 12.03 9.96 11.53
N GLN A 47 12.23 9.71 10.23
CA GLN A 47 12.67 10.69 9.25
C GLN A 47 11.50 11.10 8.36
N SER A 48 11.14 12.38 8.33
CA SER A 48 10.12 12.90 7.40
C SER A 48 10.68 14.05 6.55
N GLY A 49 10.41 13.99 5.25
CA GLY A 49 10.64 15.09 4.31
C GLY A 49 9.51 16.12 4.33
N SER A 50 9.73 17.23 3.63
CA SER A 50 8.78 18.34 3.60
C SER A 50 7.67 18.16 2.56
N SER A 51 7.92 17.39 1.49
CA SER A 51 6.90 17.09 0.47
C SER A 51 6.01 15.91 0.87
N GLY A 52 4.71 16.17 1.02
CA GLY A 52 3.69 15.13 1.17
C GLY A 52 3.34 14.38 -0.12
N GLY A 53 4.07 14.59 -1.23
CA GLY A 53 3.76 13.94 -2.52
C GLY A 53 2.45 14.40 -3.17
N GLY A 54 1.91 15.53 -2.72
CA GLY A 54 0.63 16.08 -3.17
C GLY A 54 -0.60 15.25 -2.79
N ILE A 55 -0.50 14.54 -1.67
CA ILE A 55 -1.61 14.01 -0.89
C ILE A 55 -1.68 14.71 0.46
N GLN A 56 -2.88 14.80 1.04
CA GLN A 56 -3.10 15.43 2.33
C GLN A 56 -4.20 14.67 3.08
N ALA A 57 -3.95 14.35 4.35
CA ALA A 57 -5.01 14.06 5.31
C ALA A 57 -5.54 15.38 5.87
N THR A 58 -6.86 15.56 5.91
CA THR A 58 -7.49 16.81 6.34
C THR A 58 -8.41 16.57 7.53
N GLY A 59 -8.36 17.46 8.52
CA GLY A 59 -9.11 17.34 9.76
C GLY A 59 -8.17 17.18 10.96
N ASN A 60 -8.72 17.38 12.17
CA ASN A 60 -7.98 17.27 13.42
C ASN A 60 -8.74 16.39 14.43
N HIS A 61 -9.35 15.30 13.93
CA HIS A 61 -10.05 14.38 14.82
C HIS A 61 -9.03 13.70 15.75
N PRO A 62 -9.25 13.66 17.07
CA PRO A 62 -8.30 13.03 17.98
C PRO A 62 -8.31 11.50 17.83
N GLY A 63 -7.26 10.85 18.33
CA GLY A 63 -7.23 9.40 18.51
C GLY A 63 -6.56 8.59 17.39
N ARG A 64 -5.86 9.25 16.45
CA ARG A 64 -5.04 8.55 15.46
C ARG A 64 -3.97 7.67 16.13
N ALA A 65 -3.69 6.51 15.54
CA ALA A 65 -2.63 5.62 15.98
C ALA A 65 -1.25 6.31 15.88
N ARG A 66 -0.36 6.01 16.82
CA ARG A 66 1.00 6.57 16.90
C ARG A 66 2.08 5.51 16.94
N THR A 67 1.68 4.25 17.07
CA THR A 67 2.58 3.09 17.12
C THR A 67 1.99 1.94 16.30
N PRO A 68 2.83 0.98 15.88
CA PRO A 68 2.33 -0.26 15.26
C PRO A 68 1.27 -0.98 16.09
N ASP A 69 1.43 -1.01 17.42
CA ASP A 69 0.47 -1.64 18.34
C ASP A 69 -0.88 -0.92 18.39
N GLU A 70 -0.89 0.41 18.45
CA GLU A 70 -2.12 1.20 18.39
C GLU A 70 -2.84 0.95 17.05
N LEU A 71 -2.10 0.95 15.95
CA LEU A 71 -2.67 0.74 14.62
C LEU A 71 -3.26 -0.67 14.45
N ARG A 72 -2.59 -1.71 14.97
CA ARG A 72 -3.13 -3.07 14.99
C ARG A 72 -4.43 -3.16 15.79
N ALA A 73 -4.48 -2.51 16.96
CA ALA A 73 -5.70 -2.50 17.78
C ALA A 73 -6.88 -1.81 17.06
N ASP A 74 -6.62 -0.69 16.38
CA ASP A 74 -7.63 0.00 15.58
C ASP A 74 -8.13 -0.86 14.41
N LEU A 75 -7.23 -1.57 13.74
CA LEU A 75 -7.56 -2.51 12.66
C LEU A 75 -8.39 -3.69 13.15
N GLU A 76 -8.03 -4.27 14.30
CA GLU A 76 -8.79 -5.38 14.91
C GLU A 76 -10.22 -4.95 15.27
N PHE A 77 -10.37 -3.75 15.83
CA PHE A 77 -11.69 -3.18 16.09
C PHE A 77 -12.49 -3.00 14.79
N ALA A 78 -11.87 -2.44 13.74
CA ALA A 78 -12.53 -2.24 12.45
C ALA A 78 -12.94 -3.59 11.82
N TYR A 79 -12.05 -4.58 11.79
CA TYR A 79 -12.34 -5.90 11.23
C TYR A 79 -13.48 -6.62 11.97
N ALA A 80 -13.61 -6.44 13.28
CA ALA A 80 -14.72 -7.00 14.04
C ALA A 80 -16.09 -6.42 13.62
N GLN A 81 -16.12 -5.23 13.01
CA GLN A 81 -17.34 -4.58 12.52
C GLN A 81 -17.62 -4.83 11.03
N ILE A 82 -16.66 -5.37 10.28
CA ILE A 82 -16.75 -5.52 8.81
C ILE A 82 -16.82 -7.00 8.46
N PRO A 83 -17.93 -7.49 7.86
CA PRO A 83 -18.08 -8.89 7.51
C PRO A 83 -17.17 -9.29 6.35
N GLY A 84 -16.80 -10.56 6.32
CA GLY A 84 -16.01 -11.14 5.23
C GLY A 84 -14.56 -11.37 5.59
N LYS A 85 -13.73 -11.57 4.57
CA LYS A 85 -12.29 -11.73 4.71
C LYS A 85 -11.60 -10.42 4.34
N HIS A 86 -10.52 -10.13 5.05
CA HIS A 86 -9.75 -8.90 4.84
C HIS A 86 -8.32 -9.22 4.43
N ARG A 87 -7.66 -8.20 3.90
CA ARG A 87 -6.20 -8.09 3.82
C ARG A 87 -5.83 -6.72 4.39
N LEU A 88 -4.57 -6.54 4.77
CA LEU A 88 -4.03 -5.23 5.11
C LEU A 88 -3.03 -4.80 4.05
N ASN A 89 -3.18 -3.60 3.53
CA ASN A 89 -2.26 -2.97 2.60
C ASN A 89 -1.31 -2.04 3.35
N LEU A 90 -0.03 -2.40 3.40
CA LEU A 90 1.02 -1.70 4.13
C LEU A 90 1.83 -0.79 3.21
N HIS A 91 2.34 0.30 3.76
CA HIS A 91 3.39 1.09 3.13
C HIS A 91 4.73 0.87 3.84
N ALA A 92 5.84 1.07 3.13
CA ALA A 92 7.19 0.83 3.66
C ALA A 92 7.52 1.63 4.93
N PHE A 93 7.07 2.88 5.05
CA PHE A 93 7.26 3.68 6.27
C PHE A 93 6.43 3.24 7.49
N TYR A 94 5.66 2.14 7.40
CA TYR A 94 4.99 1.48 8.54
C TYR A 94 5.82 0.32 9.12
N MET A 95 7.15 0.34 8.97
CA MET A 95 8.02 -0.66 9.59
C MET A 95 7.78 -0.74 11.11
N ASP A 96 7.86 -1.96 11.64
CA ASP A 96 7.70 -2.27 13.06
C ASP A 96 9.04 -2.79 13.58
N THR A 97 9.92 -1.85 13.91
CA THR A 97 11.29 -2.12 14.33
C THR A 97 11.85 -0.94 15.13
N ASP A 98 12.76 -1.22 16.05
CA ASP A 98 13.56 -0.19 16.74
C ASP A 98 14.75 0.29 15.89
N GLU A 99 15.03 -0.38 14.77
CA GLU A 99 16.05 0.04 13.81
C GLU A 99 15.58 1.28 13.03
N THR A 100 16.54 2.09 12.55
CA THR A 100 16.24 3.26 11.71
C THR A 100 16.96 3.15 10.35
N PRO A 101 16.69 2.11 9.55
CA PRO A 101 17.25 2.01 8.20
C PRO A 101 16.73 3.18 7.34
N ASP A 102 17.53 3.61 6.36
CA ASP A 102 16.98 4.44 5.27
C ASP A 102 16.13 3.55 4.34
N ARG A 103 15.32 4.16 3.47
CA ARG A 103 14.33 3.44 2.66
C ARG A 103 14.96 2.47 1.65
N ASP A 104 16.19 2.71 1.20
CA ASP A 104 16.95 1.77 0.35
C ASP A 104 17.62 0.62 1.14
N GLU A 105 17.49 0.63 2.47
CA GLU A 105 18.08 -0.36 3.38
C GLU A 105 17.03 -1.19 4.13
N ILE A 106 15.74 -1.00 3.84
CA ILE A 106 14.68 -1.77 4.48
C ILE A 106 14.71 -3.25 4.04
N GLU A 107 14.34 -4.12 4.96
CA GLU A 107 14.37 -5.56 4.78
C GLU A 107 13.10 -6.21 5.35
N TYR A 108 12.86 -7.46 4.95
CA TYR A 108 11.72 -8.24 5.45
C TYR A 108 11.62 -8.28 6.99
N ARG A 109 12.77 -8.30 7.69
CA ARG A 109 12.80 -8.36 9.17
C ARG A 109 12.16 -7.14 9.84
N HIS A 110 12.16 -5.98 9.19
CA HIS A 110 11.49 -4.77 9.69
C HIS A 110 9.95 -4.86 9.61
N PHE A 111 9.41 -5.87 8.92
CA PHE A 111 7.98 -6.13 8.78
C PHE A 111 7.57 -7.49 9.33
N ALA A 112 8.49 -8.27 9.91
CA ALA A 112 8.18 -9.58 10.47
C ALA A 112 7.08 -9.52 11.54
N PRO A 113 7.01 -8.51 12.44
CA PRO A 113 5.90 -8.38 13.38
C PRO A 113 4.53 -8.22 12.69
N TRP A 114 4.46 -7.48 11.58
CA TRP A 114 3.24 -7.37 10.77
C TRP A 114 2.82 -8.70 10.16
N VAL A 115 3.78 -9.48 9.67
CA VAL A 115 3.51 -10.81 9.10
C VAL A 115 3.01 -11.77 10.17
N ASP A 116 3.61 -11.76 11.36
CA ASP A 116 3.18 -12.60 12.47
C ASP A 116 1.79 -12.23 12.97
N TRP A 117 1.50 -10.93 13.08
CA TRP A 117 0.15 -10.45 13.38
C TRP A 117 -0.86 -10.85 12.30
N ALA A 118 -0.56 -10.64 11.01
CA ALA A 118 -1.46 -11.00 9.91
C ALA A 118 -1.75 -12.51 9.89
N ARG A 119 -0.74 -13.34 10.18
CA ARG A 119 -0.91 -14.79 10.33
C ARG A 119 -1.85 -15.13 11.48
N ALA A 120 -1.72 -14.48 12.62
CA ALA A 120 -2.61 -14.69 13.77
C ALA A 120 -4.05 -14.26 13.48
N GLN A 121 -4.24 -13.18 12.71
CA GLN A 121 -5.55 -12.70 12.27
C GLN A 121 -6.13 -13.52 11.08
N GLY A 122 -5.33 -14.38 10.46
CA GLY A 122 -5.75 -15.16 9.29
C GLY A 122 -5.99 -14.33 8.03
N ILE A 123 -5.28 -13.20 7.88
CA ILE A 123 -5.40 -12.29 6.74
C ILE A 123 -4.12 -12.27 5.88
N GLY A 124 -4.26 -11.83 4.63
CA GLY A 124 -3.11 -11.53 3.77
C GLY A 124 -2.59 -10.11 3.95
N LEU A 125 -1.40 -9.85 3.42
CA LEU A 125 -0.77 -8.53 3.40
C LEU A 125 -0.42 -8.12 1.96
N ASP A 126 -0.69 -6.86 1.63
CA ASP A 126 -0.23 -6.17 0.42
C ASP A 126 0.79 -5.09 0.82
N PHE A 127 1.54 -4.58 -0.16
CA PHE A 127 2.69 -3.71 0.10
C PHE A 127 2.81 -2.55 -0.88
N ASN A 128 3.47 -1.48 -0.45
CA ASN A 128 3.77 -0.31 -1.27
C ASN A 128 5.14 0.24 -0.85
N PRO A 129 6.10 0.41 -1.77
CA PRO A 129 7.17 1.38 -1.57
C PRO A 129 6.60 2.78 -1.30
N THR A 130 7.14 3.48 -0.31
CA THR A 130 6.82 4.90 -0.05
C THR A 130 7.78 5.83 -0.80
N PHE A 131 7.30 6.60 -1.77
CA PHE A 131 8.09 7.54 -2.60
C PHE A 131 7.83 9.03 -2.27
N PHE A 132 7.32 9.33 -1.08
CA PHE A 132 6.96 10.69 -0.65
C PHE A 132 7.34 10.89 0.82
N ALA A 133 7.16 12.09 1.37
CA ALA A 133 7.51 12.42 2.76
C ALA A 133 8.97 12.08 3.11
N HIS A 134 9.90 12.36 2.19
CA HIS A 134 11.32 12.07 2.37
C HIS A 134 12.18 13.17 1.76
N ALA A 135 13.35 13.46 2.35
CA ALA A 135 14.23 14.54 1.88
C ALA A 135 14.63 14.37 0.40
N LYS A 136 14.83 13.12 -0.05
CA LYS A 136 15.12 12.80 -1.46
C LYS A 136 13.90 12.85 -2.40
N ALA A 137 12.74 13.28 -1.92
CA ALA A 137 11.52 13.52 -2.70
C ALA A 137 11.07 14.99 -2.65
N ASP A 138 11.80 15.88 -1.97
CA ASP A 138 11.38 17.28 -1.75
C ASP A 138 11.33 18.11 -3.04
N ASP A 139 12.06 17.71 -4.09
CA ASP A 139 11.98 18.30 -5.43
C ASP A 139 10.71 17.85 -6.21
N ASN A 140 9.78 17.13 -5.56
CA ASN A 140 8.58 16.52 -6.15
C ASN A 140 8.89 15.55 -7.32
N LEU A 141 10.09 14.97 -7.32
CA LEU A 141 10.53 13.96 -8.26
C LEU A 141 11.29 12.86 -7.52
N THR A 142 11.10 11.62 -7.96
CA THR A 142 11.75 10.42 -7.41
C THR A 142 12.35 9.57 -8.52
N LEU A 143 11.62 8.57 -9.03
CA LEU A 143 12.07 7.70 -10.11
C LEU A 143 12.33 8.44 -11.43
N SER A 144 11.77 9.64 -11.62
CA SER A 144 12.02 10.51 -12.78
C SER A 144 12.95 11.70 -12.50
N HIS A 145 13.58 11.73 -11.33
CA HIS A 145 14.48 12.81 -10.92
C HIS A 145 15.66 12.97 -11.91
N PRO A 146 16.12 14.19 -12.25
CA PRO A 146 17.25 14.37 -13.18
C PRO A 146 18.60 13.94 -12.58
N ASP A 147 18.79 14.12 -11.27
CA ASP A 147 19.93 13.57 -10.52
C ASP A 147 19.86 12.04 -10.47
N GLU A 148 20.96 11.39 -10.86
CA GLU A 148 21.09 9.94 -10.90
C GLU A 148 21.15 9.30 -9.51
N GLY A 149 21.86 9.90 -8.55
CA GLY A 149 21.96 9.35 -7.19
C GLY A 149 20.62 9.38 -6.44
N ILE A 150 19.73 10.34 -6.75
CA ILE A 150 18.36 10.32 -6.23
C ILE A 150 17.54 9.19 -6.90
N ARG A 151 17.70 8.98 -8.21
CA ARG A 151 17.02 7.87 -8.88
C ARG A 151 17.50 6.51 -8.38
N GLU A 152 18.80 6.32 -8.25
CA GLU A 152 19.41 5.07 -7.75
C GLU A 152 18.86 4.70 -6.37
N PHE A 153 18.78 5.67 -5.45
CA PHE A 153 18.16 5.49 -4.14
C PHE A 153 16.71 4.98 -4.24
N TRP A 154 15.87 5.64 -5.06
CA TRP A 154 14.47 5.25 -5.20
C TRP A 154 14.27 3.92 -5.94
N ILE A 155 15.14 3.62 -6.90
CA ILE A 155 15.17 2.31 -7.58
C ILE A 155 15.51 1.22 -6.57
N GLU A 156 16.52 1.44 -5.71
CA GLU A 156 16.92 0.47 -4.69
C GLU A 156 15.81 0.26 -3.65
N HIS A 157 15.19 1.33 -3.13
CA HIS A 157 14.00 1.22 -2.27
C HIS A 157 12.88 0.39 -2.91
N GLY A 158 12.62 0.61 -4.20
CA GLY A 158 11.65 -0.17 -4.95
C GLY A 158 12.03 -1.66 -5.03
N LYS A 159 13.31 -1.99 -5.25
CA LYS A 159 13.82 -3.37 -5.23
C LYS A 159 13.65 -4.01 -3.85
N ARG A 160 14.01 -3.30 -2.76
CA ARG A 160 13.80 -3.77 -1.38
C ARG A 160 12.33 -4.03 -1.07
N SER A 161 11.45 -3.14 -1.51
CA SER A 161 10.00 -3.29 -1.32
C SER A 161 9.45 -4.54 -2.03
N ARG A 162 9.98 -4.88 -3.22
CA ARG A 162 9.66 -6.13 -3.93
C ARG A 162 10.16 -7.37 -3.19
N GLU A 163 11.38 -7.33 -2.65
CA GLU A 163 11.92 -8.41 -1.81
C GLU A 163 11.06 -8.65 -0.56
N ILE A 164 10.63 -7.58 0.11
CA ILE A 164 9.72 -7.61 1.26
C ILE A 164 8.38 -8.22 0.86
N ALA A 165 7.74 -7.72 -0.20
CA ALA A 165 6.46 -8.23 -0.69
C ALA A 165 6.53 -9.73 -1.05
N ALA A 166 7.61 -10.17 -1.71
CA ALA A 166 7.84 -11.58 -2.01
C ALA A 166 7.98 -12.41 -0.73
N GLY A 167 8.72 -11.91 0.27
CA GLY A 167 8.85 -12.55 1.58
C GLY A 167 7.51 -12.67 2.30
N ILE A 168 6.71 -11.61 2.30
CA ILE A 168 5.36 -11.55 2.87
C ILE A 168 4.47 -12.63 2.25
N GLY A 169 4.37 -12.67 0.93
CA GLY A 169 3.45 -13.60 0.28
C GLY A 169 3.88 -15.05 0.41
N LYS A 170 5.19 -15.33 0.45
CA LYS A 170 5.72 -16.64 0.81
C LYS A 170 5.36 -17.04 2.24
N ALA A 171 5.45 -16.11 3.20
CA ALA A 171 5.22 -16.39 4.62
C ALA A 171 3.73 -16.55 5.00
N LEU A 172 2.83 -15.97 4.21
CA LEU A 172 1.37 -16.03 4.41
C LEU A 172 0.65 -16.97 3.43
N GLY A 173 1.35 -17.49 2.42
CA GLY A 173 0.80 -18.42 1.44
C GLY A 173 -0.19 -17.80 0.45
N SER A 174 -0.11 -16.48 0.23
CA SER A 174 -0.94 -15.72 -0.70
C SER A 174 -0.12 -14.57 -1.26
N PRO A 175 -0.16 -14.30 -2.58
CA PRO A 175 0.68 -13.27 -3.16
C PRO A 175 0.40 -11.90 -2.55
N ALA A 176 1.46 -11.15 -2.23
CA ALA A 176 1.36 -9.73 -1.89
C ALA A 176 1.34 -8.90 -3.17
N VAL A 177 0.34 -8.03 -3.32
CA VAL A 177 0.37 -7.01 -4.39
C VAL A 177 1.30 -5.89 -3.93
N ASN A 178 2.37 -5.66 -4.67
CA ASN A 178 3.31 -4.56 -4.48
C ASN A 178 2.96 -3.42 -5.43
N ASN A 179 2.28 -2.39 -4.94
CA ASN A 179 1.80 -1.27 -5.74
C ASN A 179 2.78 -0.10 -5.74
N ILE A 180 3.16 0.34 -6.94
CA ILE A 180 4.12 1.41 -7.18
C ILE A 180 3.36 2.68 -7.58
N TRP A 181 3.33 3.64 -6.66
CA TRP A 181 2.83 4.99 -6.90
C TRP A 181 3.93 6.01 -6.59
N VAL A 182 4.16 6.97 -7.50
CA VAL A 182 5.15 8.04 -7.31
C VAL A 182 4.49 9.42 -7.43
N PRO A 183 4.95 10.44 -6.68
CA PRO A 183 4.41 11.80 -6.73
C PRO A 183 4.96 12.63 -7.91
N ASP A 184 5.83 12.04 -8.73
CA ASP A 184 6.62 12.70 -9.76
C ASP A 184 5.77 13.57 -10.70
N GLY A 185 6.01 14.88 -10.65
CA GLY A 185 5.25 15.83 -11.44
C GLY A 185 5.81 17.24 -11.41
N SER A 186 5.04 18.16 -11.97
CA SER A 186 5.35 19.59 -11.93
C SER A 186 4.07 20.35 -11.60
N LYS A 187 4.19 21.36 -10.75
CA LYS A 187 3.09 22.25 -10.38
C LYS A 187 2.54 23.05 -11.57
N ASP A 188 3.46 23.58 -12.37
CA ASP A 188 3.16 24.49 -13.49
C ASP A 188 3.48 23.84 -14.84
N ILE A 189 3.31 24.60 -15.93
CA ILE A 189 3.48 24.13 -17.31
C ILE A 189 4.88 23.54 -17.52
N PRO A 190 5.02 22.23 -17.76
CA PRO A 190 6.31 21.61 -17.99
C PRO A 190 6.80 21.91 -19.42
N VAL A 191 8.10 22.22 -19.53
CA VAL A 191 8.77 22.42 -20.81
C VAL A 191 8.97 21.09 -21.55
N ASP A 192 9.35 20.03 -20.82
CA ASP A 192 9.58 18.70 -21.40
C ASP A 192 8.91 17.60 -20.55
N ARG A 193 7.79 17.08 -21.07
CA ARG A 193 7.05 15.97 -20.45
C ARG A 193 7.68 14.61 -20.74
N MET A 194 8.43 14.49 -21.84
CA MET A 194 8.93 13.20 -22.32
C MET A 194 10.24 12.82 -21.66
N ALA A 195 11.13 13.77 -21.36
CA ALA A 195 12.37 13.48 -20.65
C ALA A 195 12.12 12.86 -19.26
N ALA A 196 11.16 13.40 -18.49
CA ALA A 196 10.78 12.82 -17.20
C ALA A 196 10.20 11.41 -17.34
N ARG A 197 9.30 11.20 -18.31
CA ARG A 197 8.69 9.88 -18.57
C ARG A 197 9.70 8.82 -19.00
N ARG A 198 10.69 9.17 -19.82
CA ARG A 198 11.77 8.25 -20.21
C ARG A 198 12.64 7.84 -19.02
N ARG A 199 12.90 8.76 -18.08
CA ARG A 199 13.60 8.42 -16.84
C ARG A 199 12.76 7.50 -15.97
N LEU A 200 11.46 7.80 -15.80
CA LEU A 200 10.55 6.93 -15.05
C LEU A 200 10.49 5.52 -15.66
N GLU A 201 10.34 5.40 -16.97
CA GLU A 201 10.33 4.12 -17.69
C GLU A 201 11.62 3.32 -17.42
N ALA A 202 12.79 3.95 -17.60
CA ALA A 202 14.07 3.30 -17.33
C ALA A 202 14.23 2.86 -15.86
N SER A 203 13.83 3.71 -14.92
CA SER A 203 13.88 3.40 -13.48
C SER A 203 12.93 2.24 -13.12
N LEU A 204 11.73 2.21 -13.70
CA LEU A 204 10.78 1.12 -13.50
C LEU A 204 11.34 -0.19 -14.08
N ASP A 205 11.85 -0.17 -15.31
CA ASP A 205 12.46 -1.34 -15.96
C ASP A 205 13.59 -1.92 -15.09
N GLU A 206 14.47 -1.07 -14.55
CA GLU A 206 15.56 -1.52 -13.69
C GLU A 206 15.05 -2.09 -12.35
N MET A 207 14.09 -1.40 -11.73
CA MET A 207 13.50 -1.79 -10.45
C MET A 207 12.76 -3.14 -10.54
N ILE A 208 12.07 -3.40 -11.67
CA ILE A 208 11.28 -4.62 -11.87
C ILE A 208 12.01 -5.73 -12.64
N ALA A 209 13.25 -5.51 -13.08
CA ALA A 209 14.02 -6.43 -13.92
C ALA A 209 14.15 -7.83 -13.34
N ALA A 210 14.39 -7.94 -12.02
CA ALA A 210 14.47 -9.23 -11.34
C ALA A 210 13.07 -9.85 -11.23
N PRO A 211 12.85 -11.07 -11.75
CA PRO A 211 11.56 -11.74 -11.63
C PRO A 211 11.37 -12.33 -10.24
N PHE A 212 10.15 -12.25 -9.71
CA PHE A 212 9.70 -13.00 -8.54
C PHE A 212 8.60 -13.98 -8.92
N ASP A 213 8.43 -15.02 -8.09
CA ASP A 213 7.32 -15.96 -8.26
C ASP A 213 5.97 -15.25 -8.04
N LYS A 214 5.08 -15.36 -9.03
CA LYS A 214 3.73 -14.77 -8.98
C LYS A 214 2.84 -15.38 -7.90
N ALA A 215 3.20 -16.55 -7.37
CA ALA A 215 2.57 -17.12 -6.19
C ALA A 215 2.90 -16.34 -4.91
N HIS A 216 3.98 -15.57 -4.89
CA HIS A 216 4.45 -14.81 -3.73
C HIS A 216 4.25 -13.31 -3.87
N MET A 217 4.37 -12.73 -5.07
CA MET A 217 4.11 -11.31 -5.26
C MET A 217 3.66 -10.95 -6.68
N LEU A 218 2.94 -9.84 -6.78
CA LEU A 218 2.49 -9.24 -8.04
C LEU A 218 2.86 -7.75 -8.04
N ASP A 219 3.54 -7.28 -9.08
CA ASP A 219 3.80 -5.84 -9.26
C ASP A 219 2.56 -5.15 -9.84
N ALA A 220 2.23 -3.98 -9.30
CA ALA A 220 1.23 -3.06 -9.84
C ALA A 220 1.83 -1.65 -10.00
N VAL A 221 1.33 -0.88 -10.97
CA VAL A 221 1.71 0.52 -11.19
C VAL A 221 0.48 1.40 -11.17
N GLU A 222 0.53 2.50 -10.44
CA GLU A 222 -0.61 3.39 -10.22
C GLU A 222 -0.40 4.75 -10.88
N SER A 223 -1.28 5.09 -11.82
CA SER A 223 -1.28 6.43 -12.45
C SER A 223 -2.05 7.44 -11.60
N LYS A 224 -1.62 8.71 -11.61
CA LYS A 224 -2.37 9.83 -11.03
C LYS A 224 -2.50 10.96 -12.05
N LEU A 225 -3.67 11.62 -12.06
CA LEU A 225 -3.92 12.74 -12.97
C LEU A 225 -3.21 14.03 -12.50
N PHE A 226 -3.38 14.40 -11.22
CA PHE A 226 -2.72 15.54 -10.59
C PHE A 226 -2.67 15.36 -9.07
N GLY A 227 -1.73 16.07 -8.41
CA GLY A 227 -1.64 16.21 -6.95
C GLY A 227 -1.57 17.67 -6.53
N ILE A 228 -1.72 17.95 -5.23
CA ILE A 228 -1.60 19.30 -4.68
C ILE A 228 -0.12 19.65 -4.50
N GLY A 229 0.34 20.77 -5.06
CA GLY A 229 1.73 21.21 -4.98
C GLY A 229 1.89 22.58 -5.59
#